data_AF-A0A2A2REV7-F1
#
_entry.id   AF-A0A2A2REV7-F1
#
_cell.length_a   1.000
_cell.length_b   1.000
_cell.length_c   1.000
_cell.angle_alpha   90.00
_cell.angle_beta   90.00
_cell.angle_gamma   90.00
#
_symmetry.space_group_name_H-M   'P 1'
#
loop_
_entity.id
_entity.type
_entity.pdbx_description
1 polymer ?
#
loop_
_entity_poly.entity_id
_entity_poly.type
_entity_poly.pdbx_seq_one_letter_code
_entity_poly.pdbx_strand_id
1 'polypeptide(L)' 'MINIDVTDFDEALAADHDGSFHSAVERHLVQAVAEQNALIQRGLAPAEFAQASKVEAALTKAIDVIRFSRSLHNSK' A
#
# COMPACT_ATOMS: atom_id res chain seq x y z
N MET A 1 -2.05 -17.16 -5.69
CA MET A 1 -2.20 -16.16 -4.61
C MET A 1 -0.92 -16.25 -3.80
N ILE A 2 -0.01 -15.28 -3.91
CA ILE A 2 1.23 -15.29 -3.12
C ILE A 2 0.82 -14.86 -1.70
N ASN A 3 0.77 -15.82 -0.79
CA ASN A 3 0.58 -15.55 0.63
C ASN A 3 1.95 -15.10 1.16
N ILE A 4 2.21 -13.80 1.15
CA ILE A 4 3.41 -13.26 1.80
C ILE A 4 3.11 -13.31 3.30
N ASP A 5 3.84 -14.17 4.01
CA ASP A 5 3.77 -14.16 5.47
C ASP A 5 4.30 -12.80 5.96
N VAL A 6 3.70 -12.21 6.99
CA VAL A 6 4.06 -10.85 7.44
C VAL A 6 5.55 -10.76 7.80
N THR A 7 6.09 -11.86 8.31
CA THR A 7 7.52 -12.04 8.60
C THR A 7 8.39 -11.88 7.35
N ASP A 8 7.99 -12.48 6.22
CA ASP A 8 8.74 -12.40 4.95
C ASP A 8 8.74 -10.97 4.38
N PHE A 9 7.66 -10.22 4.62
CA PHE A 9 7.54 -8.84 4.17
C PHE A 9 8.45 -7.89 4.96
N ASP A 10 8.48 -8.03 6.29
CA ASP A 10 9.36 -7.23 7.14
C ASP A 10 10.84 -7.57 6.90
N GLU A 11 11.16 -8.84 6.67
CA GLU A 11 12.50 -9.27 6.27
C GLU A 11 12.90 -8.68 4.90
N ALA A 12 12.00 -8.70 3.91
CA ALA A 12 12.24 -8.10 2.61
C ALA A 12 12.43 -6.57 2.69
N LEU A 13 11.68 -5.88 3.56
CA LEU A 13 11.88 -4.45 3.82
C LEU A 13 13.22 -4.16 4.51
N ALA A 14 13.65 -5.02 5.43
CA ALA A 14 14.92 -4.86 6.12
C ALA A 14 16.14 -5.14 5.22
N ALA A 15 16.01 -6.09 4.29
CA ALA A 15 17.03 -6.43 3.30
C ALA A 15 17.10 -5.47 2.10
N ASP A 16 16.15 -4.53 2.00
CA ASP A 16 16.07 -3.54 0.91
C ASP A 16 17.13 -2.44 1.08
N HIS A 17 18.31 -2.64 0.48
CA HIS A 17 19.45 -1.73 0.62
C HIS A 17 19.41 -0.48 -0.26
N ASP A 18 18.73 -0.53 -1.40
CA ASP A 18 18.68 0.56 -2.38
C ASP A 18 17.31 1.27 -2.42
N GLY A 19 16.36 0.83 -1.59
CA GLY A 19 15.00 1.37 -1.55
C GLY A 19 14.13 0.91 -2.72
N SER A 20 14.60 -0.04 -3.54
CA SER A 20 13.87 -0.54 -4.70
C SER A 20 12.63 -1.32 -4.29
N PHE A 21 12.69 -2.08 -3.19
CA PHE A 21 11.53 -2.80 -2.66
C PHE A 21 10.48 -1.83 -2.11
N HIS A 22 10.88 -0.84 -1.29
CA HIS A 22 9.98 0.23 -0.84
C HIS A 22 9.30 0.93 -2.02
N SER A 23 10.05 1.21 -3.09
CA SER A 23 9.53 1.88 -4.29
C SER A 23 8.60 0.99 -5.13
N ALA A 24 8.82 -0.32 -5.14
CA ALA A 24 7.93 -1.28 -5.79
C ALA A 24 6.60 -1.42 -5.01
N VAL A 25 6.68 -1.56 -3.69
CA VAL A 25 5.50 -1.60 -2.82
C VAL A 25 4.70 -0.29 -2.91
N GLU A 26 5.37 0.87 -2.87
CA GLU A 26 4.70 2.17 -3.02
C GLU A 26 3.95 2.25 -4.36
N ARG A 27 4.56 1.82 -5.47
CA ARG A 27 3.90 1.77 -6.79
C ARG A 27 2.66 0.89 -6.79
N HIS A 28 2.74 -0.31 -6.21
CA HIS A 28 1.60 -1.21 -6.14
C HIS A 28 0.45 -0.64 -5.30
N LEU A 29 0.77 -0.01 -4.18
CA LEU A 29 -0.24 0.63 -3.33
C LEU A 29 -0.89 1.82 -4.05
N VAL A 30 -0.12 2.67 -4.74
CA VAL A 30 -0.65 3.79 -5.52
C VAL A 30 -1.57 3.29 -6.65
N GLN A 31 -1.18 2.21 -7.33
CA GLN A 31 -2.04 1.58 -8.34
C GLN A 31 -3.35 1.07 -7.73
N ALA A 32 -3.28 0.38 -6.58
CA ALA A 32 -4.47 -0.10 -5.89
C ALA A 32 -5.42 1.03 -5.47
N VAL A 33 -4.88 2.19 -5.03
CA VAL A 33 -5.69 3.39 -4.74
C VAL A 33 -6.38 3.89 -6.00
N ALA A 34 -5.68 3.96 -7.13
CA ALA A 34 -6.27 4.40 -8.40
C ALA A 34 -7.40 3.47 -8.86
N GLU A 35 -7.21 2.16 -8.74
CA GLU A 35 -8.22 1.15 -9.04
C GLU A 35 -9.43 1.26 -8.10
N GLN A 36 -9.19 1.44 -6.80
CA GLN A 36 -10.24 1.63 -5.81
C GLN A 36 -11.05 2.91 -6.08
N ASN A 37 -10.39 4.00 -6.47
CA ASN A 37 -11.04 5.25 -6.85
C ASN A 37 -11.89 5.10 -8.12
N ALA A 38 -11.41 4.36 -9.12
CA ALA A 38 -12.19 4.06 -10.31
C ALA A 38 -13.46 3.25 -9.99
N LEU A 39 -13.39 2.33 -9.02
CA LEU A 39 -14.57 1.59 -8.53
C LEU A 39 -15.57 2.51 -7.85
N ILE A 40 -15.11 3.42 -6.99
CA ILE A 40 -15.96 4.39 -6.31
C ILE A 40 -16.68 5.31 -7.32
N GLN A 41 -15.94 5.79 -8.32
CA GLN A 41 -16.47 6.69 -9.36
C GLN A 41 -17.49 6.01 -10.29
N ARG A 42 -17.48 4.68 -10.41
CA ARG A 42 -18.46 3.92 -11.22
C ARG A 42 -19.88 3.94 -10.65
N GLY A 43 -20.07 4.42 -9.42
CA GLY A 43 -21.36 4.45 -8.74
C GLY A 43 -21.61 3.13 -8.02
N LEU A 44 -21.32 3.12 -6.73
CA LEU A 44 -21.51 1.97 -5.84
C LEU A 44 -22.79 2.14 -5.01
N ALA A 45 -23.41 1.03 -4.60
CA ALA A 45 -24.47 1.10 -3.60
C ALA A 45 -23.92 1.67 -2.27
N PRO A 46 -24.75 2.27 -1.40
CA PRO A 46 -24.25 2.95 -0.19
C PRO A 46 -23.37 2.07 0.72
N ALA A 47 -23.70 0.79 0.88
CA ALA A 47 -22.90 -0.14 1.67
C ALA A 47 -21.54 -0.46 1.00
N GLU A 48 -21.54 -0.64 -0.32
CA GLU A 48 -20.34 -0.90 -1.11
C GLU A 48 -19.42 0.34 -1.14
N PHE A 49 -20.00 1.54 -1.23
CA PHE A 49 -19.26 2.80 -1.14
C PHE A 49 -18.57 2.95 0.21
N ALA A 50 -19.27 2.67 1.31
CA ALA A 50 -18.70 2.75 2.65
C ALA A 50 -17.54 1.77 2.83
N GLN A 51 -17.67 0.55 2.29
CA GLN A 51 -16.59 -0.43 2.31
C GLN A 51 -15.41 0.01 1.42
N ALA A 52 -15.70 0.47 0.21
CA ALA A 52 -14.71 0.98 -0.73
C ALA A 52 -13.90 2.15 -0.16
N SER A 53 -14.56 3.09 0.52
CA SER A 53 -13.91 4.23 1.19
C SER A 53 -13.00 3.78 2.34
N LYS A 54 -13.38 2.74 3.08
CA LYS A 54 -12.52 2.16 4.12
C LYS A 54 -11.27 1.52 3.52
N VAL A 55 -11.42 0.84 2.39
CA VAL A 55 -10.29 0.23 1.66
C VAL A 55 -9.35 1.32 1.12
N GLU A 56 -9.89 2.36 0.51
CA GLU A 56 -9.09 3.52 0.04
C GLU A 56 -8.29 4.17 1.18
N ALA A 57 -8.94 4.40 2.32
CA ALA A 57 -8.28 4.96 3.50
C ALA A 57 -7.18 4.03 4.06
N ALA A 58 -7.40 2.72 4.04
CA ALA A 58 -6.40 1.74 4.47
C ALA A 58 -5.19 1.71 3.52
N LEU A 59 -5.43 1.73 2.20
CA LEU A 59 -4.36 1.78 1.20
C LEU A 59 -3.53 3.06 1.33
N THR A 60 -4.19 4.20 1.56
CA THR A 60 -3.51 5.49 1.77
C THR A 60 -2.61 5.44 3.00
N LYS A 61 -3.10 4.89 4.12
CA LYS A 61 -2.27 4.70 5.32
C LYS A 61 -1.09 3.76 5.07
N ALA A 62 -1.27 2.69 4.30
CA ALA A 62 -0.18 1.78 3.95
C ALA A 62 0.92 2.50 3.15
N ILE A 63 0.54 3.40 2.22
CA ILE A 63 1.50 4.24 1.49
C ILE A 63 2.31 5.11 2.46
N ASP A 64 1.64 5.75 3.42
CA ASP A 64 2.31 6.59 4.41
C ASP A 64 3.30 5.81 5.27
N VAL A 65 2.94 4.58 5.69
CA VAL A 65 3.83 3.68 6.44
C VAL A 65 5.06 3.33 5.62
N ILE A 66 4.90 2.96 4.34
CA ILE A 66 6.03 2.60 3.48
C ILE A 66 6.94 3.81 3.22
N ARG A 67 6.38 4.99 3.00
CA ARG A 67 7.16 6.24 2.85
C ARG A 67 7.94 6.58 4.11
N PHE A 68 7.30 6.45 5.27
CA PHE A 68 7.94 6.68 6.56
C PHE A 68 9.08 5.67 6.79
N SER A 69 8.84 4.38 6.55
CA SER A 69 9.85 3.34 6.64
C SER A 69 11.08 3.64 5.77
N ARG A 70 10.86 4.04 4.51
CA ARG A 70 11.96 4.44 3.60
C ARG A 70 12.74 5.62 4.13
N SER A 71 12.07 6.61 4.73
CA SER A 71 12.73 7.79 5.30
C SER A 71 13.66 7.43 6.48
N LEU A 72 13.26 6.46 7.30
CA LEU A 72 14.08 5.93 8.38
C LEU A 72 15.26 5.12 7.84
N HIS A 73 15.05 4.34 6.78
CA HIS A 73 16.11 3.56 6.13
C HIS A 73 17.22 4.46 5.59
N ASN A 74 16.87 5.53 4.87
CA ASN A 74 17.82 6.47 4.28
C ASN A 74 18.54 7.39 5.29
N SER A 75 18.12 7.38 6.56
CA SER A 75 18.70 8.21 7.63
C SER A 75 19.77 7.49 8.46
N LYS A 76 20.05 6.21 8.16
CA LYS A 76 21.10 5.40 8.80
C LYS A 76 22.35 5.34 7.93
#